data_AF-A0A8J4QF93-F1
#
_entry.id   AF-A0A8J4QF93-F1
#
_cell.length_a   1.000
_cell.length_b   1.000
_cell.length_c   1.000
_cell.angle_alpha   90.00
_cell.angle_beta   90.00
_cell.angle_gamma   90.00
#
_symmetry.space_group_name_H-M   'P 1'
#
loop_
_entity.id
_entity.type
_entity.pdbx_description
1 polymer ?
#
loop_
_entity_poly.entity_id
_entity_poly.type
_entity_poly.pdbx_seq_one_letter_code
_entity_poly.pdbx_strand_id
1 'polypeptide(L)'
;QAYKGSSETEMDDWSNDLCNYAVLAIRYYWWIDPTGAIIILLYTMHSWKKTFFENLFALIGRTAPPEILDRLTSLVLEHHEDIKQIGRLTAYTSGPDQYFVEVDIVLPQDMVQSKTRDIVGTLQVKLSQLPEVARAFVREYDSRAEHRIMVDDKDDDEDCKN
;
A
#
# COMPACT_ATOMS: atom_id res chain seq x y z
N GLN A 1 80.45 -16.64 -26.78
CA GLN A 1 79.09 -16.49 -27.35
C GLN A 1 77.99 -17.20 -26.53
N ALA A 2 78.32 -18.09 -25.57
CA ALA A 2 77.32 -18.81 -24.77
C ALA A 2 76.63 -18.00 -23.64
N TYR A 3 77.23 -16.88 -23.20
CA TYR A 3 76.66 -16.07 -22.10
C TYR A 3 75.48 -15.19 -22.51
N LYS A 4 75.29 -14.93 -23.81
CA LYS A 4 74.25 -14.01 -24.32
C LYS A 4 72.87 -14.69 -24.40
N GLY A 5 72.84 -15.99 -24.71
CA GLY A 5 71.60 -16.76 -24.85
C GLY A 5 70.88 -17.05 -23.52
N SER A 6 71.62 -17.20 -22.40
CA SER A 6 71.01 -17.47 -21.08
C SER A 6 70.29 -16.25 -20.51
N SER A 7 70.85 -15.05 -20.72
CA SER A 7 70.24 -13.80 -20.25
C SER A 7 69.00 -13.40 -21.05
N GLU A 8 68.94 -13.74 -22.34
CA GLU A 8 67.76 -13.50 -23.17
C GLU A 8 66.59 -14.40 -22.73
N THR A 9 66.84 -15.69 -22.45
CA THR A 9 65.79 -16.61 -21.98
C THR A 9 65.25 -16.29 -20.58
N GLU A 10 66.09 -15.83 -19.65
CA GLU A 10 65.60 -15.39 -18.33
C GLU A 10 64.78 -14.10 -18.45
N MET A 11 65.22 -13.13 -19.26
CA MET A 11 64.49 -11.87 -19.43
C MET A 11 63.13 -12.05 -20.11
N ASP A 12 63.01 -13.00 -21.04
CA ASP A 12 61.75 -13.38 -21.67
C ASP A 12 60.79 -14.07 -20.67
N ASP A 13 61.32 -14.85 -19.73
CA ASP A 13 60.53 -15.52 -18.67
C ASP A 13 59.88 -14.50 -17.73
N TRP A 14 60.67 -13.53 -17.25
CA TRP A 14 60.15 -12.40 -16.45
C TRP A 14 59.12 -11.54 -17.20
N SER A 15 59.30 -11.37 -18.52
CA SER A 15 58.37 -10.60 -19.37
C SER A 15 57.02 -11.31 -19.54
N ASN A 16 57.05 -12.62 -19.77
CA ASN A 16 55.86 -13.45 -19.92
C ASN A 16 55.07 -13.57 -18.61
N ASP A 17 55.77 -13.69 -17.47
CA ASP A 17 55.13 -13.71 -16.16
C ASP A 17 54.43 -12.38 -15.86
N LEU A 18 55.08 -11.25 -16.09
CA LEU A 18 54.48 -9.93 -15.92
C LEU A 18 53.25 -9.72 -16.84
N CYS A 19 53.32 -10.19 -18.08
CA CYS A 19 52.18 -10.18 -18.99
C CYS A 19 51.03 -11.07 -18.48
N ASN A 20 51.32 -12.26 -17.97
CA ASN A 20 50.30 -13.17 -17.43
C ASN A 20 49.61 -12.57 -16.21
N TYR A 21 50.36 -11.97 -15.27
CA TYR A 21 49.79 -11.27 -14.11
C TYR A 21 48.95 -10.06 -14.54
N ALA A 22 49.39 -9.29 -15.54
CA ALA A 22 48.64 -8.14 -16.05
C ALA A 22 47.31 -8.55 -16.72
N VAL A 23 47.32 -9.60 -17.54
CA VAL A 23 46.11 -10.12 -18.20
C VAL A 23 45.14 -10.72 -17.20
N LEU A 24 45.64 -11.44 -16.18
CA LEU A 24 44.83 -11.94 -15.08
C LEU A 24 44.18 -10.79 -14.30
N ALA A 25 44.94 -9.74 -13.96
CA ALA A 25 44.38 -8.57 -13.28
C ALA A 25 43.22 -7.96 -14.08
N ILE A 26 43.43 -7.64 -15.36
CA ILE A 26 42.39 -7.04 -16.24
C ILE A 26 41.15 -7.93 -16.37
N ARG A 27 41.33 -9.25 -16.44
CA ARG A 27 40.22 -10.22 -16.56
C ARG A 27 39.36 -10.27 -15.29
N TYR A 28 39.97 -10.16 -14.11
CA TYR A 28 39.26 -10.15 -12.83
C TYR A 28 38.54 -8.82 -12.56
N TYR A 29 39.08 -7.68 -13.01
CA TYR A 29 38.43 -6.38 -12.83
C TYR A 29 37.15 -6.21 -13.66
N TRP A 30 37.05 -6.85 -14.84
CA TRP A 30 35.89 -6.67 -15.72
C TRP A 30 34.57 -7.18 -15.14
N TRP A 31 34.62 -8.16 -14.22
CA TRP A 31 33.42 -8.74 -13.61
C TRP A 31 33.02 -8.10 -12.26
N ILE A 32 33.92 -7.32 -11.66
CA ILE A 32 33.67 -6.61 -10.40
C ILE A 32 32.65 -5.50 -10.61
N ASP A 33 32.71 -4.78 -11.73
CA ASP A 33 31.78 -3.69 -12.06
C ASP A 33 30.31 -4.15 -12.14
N PRO A 34 29.94 -5.15 -12.96
CA PRO A 34 28.55 -5.62 -13.01
C PRO A 34 28.10 -6.28 -11.70
N THR A 35 29.01 -6.97 -10.98
CA THR A 35 28.70 -7.59 -9.68
C THR A 35 28.43 -6.53 -8.61
N GLY A 36 29.26 -5.48 -8.55
CA GLY A 36 29.09 -4.35 -7.65
C GLY A 36 27.79 -3.60 -7.92
N ALA A 37 27.46 -3.37 -9.20
CA ALA A 37 26.20 -2.76 -9.60
C ALA A 37 24.98 -3.56 -9.11
N ILE A 38 24.98 -4.89 -9.25
CA ILE A 38 23.89 -5.76 -8.75
C ILE A 38 23.77 -5.68 -7.23
N ILE A 39 24.88 -5.69 -6.50
CA ILE A 39 24.86 -5.59 -5.03
C ILE A 39 24.28 -4.23 -4.59
N ILE A 40 24.69 -3.14 -5.23
CA ILE A 40 24.17 -1.80 -4.93
C ILE A 40 22.68 -1.70 -5.25
N LEU A 41 22.23 -2.28 -6.37
CA LEU A 41 20.81 -2.32 -6.72
C LEU A 41 19.98 -3.08 -5.68
N LEU A 42 20.45 -4.26 -5.26
CA LEU A 42 19.78 -5.03 -4.20
C LEU A 42 19.77 -4.27 -2.88
N TYR A 43 20.88 -3.67 -2.47
CA TYR A 43 20.97 -2.87 -1.25
C TYR A 43 19.98 -1.70 -1.26
N THR A 44 19.90 -1.01 -2.41
CA THR A 44 18.96 0.09 -2.62
C THR A 44 17.52 -0.43 -2.54
N MET A 45 17.15 -1.46 -3.32
CA MET A 45 15.82 -2.08 -3.25
C MET A 45 15.46 -2.49 -1.81
N HIS A 46 16.37 -3.11 -1.07
CA HIS A 46 16.12 -3.49 0.32
C HIS A 46 15.89 -2.29 1.24
N SER A 47 16.64 -1.20 1.04
CA SER A 47 16.49 0.03 1.80
C SER A 47 15.14 0.70 1.53
N TRP A 48 14.69 0.73 0.27
CA TRP A 48 13.41 1.35 -0.11
C TRP A 48 12.20 0.44 0.13
N LYS A 49 12.36 -0.89 0.22
CA LYS A 49 11.25 -1.82 0.51
C LYS A 49 10.51 -1.42 1.79
N LYS A 50 11.23 -1.10 2.87
CA LYS A 50 10.58 -0.75 4.14
C LYS A 50 9.71 0.50 4.00
N THR A 51 10.26 1.57 3.44
CA THR A 51 9.54 2.83 3.20
C THR A 51 8.39 2.64 2.21
N PHE A 52 8.58 1.82 1.17
CA PHE A 52 7.54 1.48 0.21
C PHE A 52 6.39 0.74 0.87
N PHE A 53 6.67 -0.28 1.69
CA PHE A 53 5.62 -0.99 2.42
C PHE A 53 4.90 -0.08 3.41
N GLU A 54 5.61 0.78 4.14
CA GLU A 54 4.99 1.76 5.03
C GLU A 54 4.07 2.71 4.28
N ASN A 55 4.52 3.27 3.15
CA ASN A 55 3.69 4.10 2.28
C ASN A 55 2.51 3.33 1.67
N LEU A 56 2.72 2.06 1.30
CA LEU A 56 1.68 1.19 0.74
C LEU A 56 0.62 0.85 1.79
N PHE A 57 1.01 0.51 3.02
CA PHE A 57 0.08 0.27 4.11
C PHE A 57 -0.63 1.55 4.57
N ALA A 58 0.03 2.71 4.45
CA ALA A 58 -0.62 4.00 4.65
C ALA A 58 -1.65 4.29 3.55
N LEU A 59 -1.37 3.94 2.30
CA LEU A 59 -2.27 4.13 1.16
C LEU A 59 -3.47 3.18 1.18
N ILE A 60 -3.25 1.90 1.51
CA ILE A 60 -4.30 0.88 1.62
C ILE A 60 -5.17 1.14 2.86
N GLY A 61 -4.68 1.95 3.80
CA GLY A 61 -5.32 2.18 5.08
C GLY A 61 -5.20 0.94 5.95
N ARG A 62 -4.45 1.02 7.06
CA ARG A 62 -4.54 -0.01 8.10
C ARG A 62 -5.99 -0.05 8.58
N THR A 63 -6.70 -1.13 8.28
CA THR A 63 -8.02 -1.41 8.83
C THR A 63 -7.91 -1.46 10.35
N ALA A 64 -8.88 -0.85 11.03
CA ALA A 64 -8.91 -0.83 12.48
C ALA A 64 -8.95 -2.26 13.06
N PRO A 65 -8.41 -2.47 14.27
CA PRO A 65 -8.54 -3.73 14.98
C PRO A 65 -10.02 -4.17 15.08
N PRO A 66 -10.31 -5.47 15.01
CA PRO A 66 -11.68 -5.99 15.11
C PRO A 66 -12.38 -5.61 16.42
N GLU A 67 -11.63 -5.35 17.48
CA GLU A 67 -12.12 -4.89 18.77
C GLU A 67 -12.84 -3.53 18.70
N ILE A 68 -12.34 -2.60 17.87
CA ILE A 68 -12.97 -1.28 17.68
C ILE A 68 -14.24 -1.44 16.84
N LEU A 69 -14.20 -2.28 15.81
CA LEU A 69 -15.35 -2.58 14.97
C LEU A 69 -16.50 -3.17 15.79
N ASP A 70 -16.21 -4.08 16.72
CA ASP A 70 -17.21 -4.70 17.58
C ASP A 70 -17.88 -3.70 18.55
N ARG A 71 -17.07 -2.81 19.16
CA ARG A 71 -17.57 -1.72 20.01
C ARG A 71 -18.47 -0.75 19.25
N LEU A 72 -18.06 -0.34 18.05
CA LEU A 72 -18.84 0.53 17.18
C LEU A 72 -20.16 -0.14 16.76
N THR A 73 -20.10 -1.42 16.39
CA THR A 73 -21.27 -2.22 16.01
C THR A 73 -22.29 -2.26 17.15
N SER A 74 -21.82 -2.52 18.37
CA SER A 74 -22.68 -2.56 19.57
C SER A 74 -23.35 -1.20 19.83
N LEU A 75 -22.59 -0.10 19.75
CA LEU A 75 -23.12 1.26 19.96
C LEU A 75 -24.15 1.69 18.90
N VAL A 76 -23.95 1.24 17.66
CA VAL A 76 -24.88 1.50 16.55
C VAL A 76 -26.18 0.71 16.77
N LEU A 77 -26.08 -0.58 17.10
CA LEU A 77 -27.25 -1.43 17.37
C LEU A 77 -28.06 -0.95 18.58
N GLU A 78 -27.40 -0.43 19.60
CA GLU A 78 -28.06 0.14 20.78
C GLU A 78 -28.73 1.51 20.50
N HIS A 79 -28.36 2.20 19.41
CA HIS A 79 -28.82 3.57 19.18
C HIS A 79 -30.31 3.68 18.84
N HIS A 80 -30.86 2.75 18.04
CA HIS A 80 -32.25 2.85 17.56
C HIS A 80 -32.83 1.47 17.18
N GLU A 81 -34.04 1.17 17.63
CA GLU A 81 -34.75 -0.11 17.33
C GLU A 81 -35.06 -0.30 15.82
N ASP A 82 -35.03 0.79 15.04
CA ASP A 82 -35.31 0.77 13.59
C ASP A 82 -34.11 0.30 12.75
N ILE A 83 -32.92 0.17 13.34
CA ILE A 83 -31.72 -0.32 12.63
C ILE A 83 -31.82 -1.84 12.55
N LYS A 84 -32.37 -2.35 11.44
CA LYS A 84 -32.55 -3.79 11.25
C LYS A 84 -31.23 -4.54 11.18
N GLN A 85 -30.25 -4.02 10.43
CA GLN A 85 -28.93 -4.61 10.24
C GLN A 85 -27.89 -3.54 9.85
N ILE A 86 -26.65 -3.76 10.26
CA ILE A 86 -25.48 -3.02 9.74
C ILE A 86 -25.03 -3.74 8.47
N GLY A 87 -24.99 -3.02 7.35
CA GLY A 87 -24.61 -3.59 6.05
C GLY A 87 -23.09 -3.73 5.94
N ARG A 88 -22.37 -2.62 6.06
CA ARG A 88 -20.91 -2.58 5.99
C ARG A 88 -20.37 -1.63 7.04
N LEU A 89 -19.42 -2.10 7.84
CA LEU A 89 -18.68 -1.28 8.79
C LEU A 89 -17.20 -1.35 8.43
N THR A 90 -16.63 -0.22 8.01
CA THR A 90 -15.20 -0.13 7.70
C THR A 90 -14.58 0.98 8.53
N ALA A 91 -13.53 0.69 9.27
CA ALA A 91 -12.78 1.70 9.99
C ALA A 91 -11.32 1.70 9.52
N TYR A 92 -10.79 2.86 9.17
CA TYR A 92 -9.43 3.08 8.70
C TYR A 92 -8.67 3.96 9.68
N THR A 93 -7.38 3.69 9.87
CA THR A 93 -6.54 4.56 10.71
C THR A 93 -6.35 5.94 10.05
N SER A 94 -6.57 6.99 10.82
CA SER A 94 -6.32 8.40 10.49
C SER A 94 -5.20 8.93 11.38
N GLY A 95 -3.98 8.47 11.15
CA GLY A 95 -2.85 8.79 12.02
C GLY A 95 -2.75 7.85 13.25
N PRO A 96 -1.98 8.24 14.29
CA PRO A 96 -1.54 7.32 15.33
C PRO A 96 -2.63 6.88 16.32
N ASP A 97 -3.61 7.74 16.63
CA ASP A 97 -4.59 7.49 17.71
C ASP A 97 -6.06 7.68 17.30
N GLN A 98 -6.34 7.92 16.02
CA GLN A 98 -7.68 8.23 15.55
C GLN A 98 -8.09 7.37 14.36
N TYR A 99 -9.37 7.00 14.32
CA TYR A 99 -9.94 6.21 13.23
C TYR A 99 -11.01 7.00 12.46
N PHE A 100 -11.01 6.83 11.14
CA PHE A 100 -12.11 7.17 10.27
C PHE A 100 -13.04 5.98 10.17
N VAL A 101 -14.33 6.18 10.43
CA VAL A 101 -15.32 5.11 10.42
C VAL A 101 -16.37 5.40 9.34
N GLU A 102 -16.52 4.48 8.41
CA GLU A 102 -17.63 4.41 7.46
C GLU A 102 -18.61 3.32 7.89
N VAL A 103 -19.85 3.73 8.12
CA VAL A 103 -20.95 2.83 8.50
C VAL A 103 -22.06 2.95 7.45
N ASP A 104 -22.38 1.83 6.81
CA ASP A 104 -23.53 1.71 5.94
C ASP A 104 -24.63 0.94 6.70
N ILE A 105 -25.75 1.62 6.98
CA ILE A 105 -26.88 1.08 7.75
C ILE A 105 -28.06 0.74 6.83
N VAL A 106 -28.73 -0.38 7.11
CA VAL A 106 -29.91 -0.82 6.37
C VAL A 106 -31.16 -0.34 7.10
N LEU A 107 -31.85 0.64 6.53
CA LEU A 107 -33.15 1.11 7.01
C LEU A 107 -34.31 0.45 6.25
N PRO A 108 -35.50 0.38 6.85
CA PRO A 108 -36.67 -0.16 6.18
C PRO A 108 -37.19 0.81 5.10
N GLN A 109 -37.51 0.29 3.91
CA GLN A 109 -37.86 1.08 2.71
C GLN A 109 -39.16 1.89 2.81
N ASP A 110 -39.99 1.61 3.81
CA ASP A 110 -41.25 2.32 4.08
C ASP A 110 -41.03 3.59 4.92
N MET A 111 -39.81 3.87 5.35
CA MET A 111 -39.47 5.07 6.11
C MET A 111 -39.39 6.32 5.23
N VAL A 112 -39.93 7.43 5.73
CA VAL A 112 -39.83 8.74 5.08
C VAL A 112 -38.37 9.22 5.09
N GLN A 113 -37.87 9.72 3.96
CA GLN A 113 -36.48 10.20 3.81
C GLN A 113 -36.04 11.22 4.88
N SER A 114 -36.97 12.02 5.41
CA SER A 114 -36.70 12.94 6.52
C SER A 114 -36.26 12.19 7.78
N LYS A 115 -36.99 11.13 8.17
CA LYS A 115 -36.65 10.32 9.34
C LYS A 115 -35.32 9.61 9.14
N THR A 116 -35.05 9.08 7.93
CA THR A 116 -33.76 8.48 7.62
C THR A 116 -32.61 9.47 7.81
N ARG A 117 -32.77 10.70 7.30
CA ARG A 117 -31.76 11.76 7.45
C ARG A 117 -31.53 12.13 8.91
N ASP A 118 -32.59 12.19 9.71
CA ASP A 118 -32.50 12.46 11.14
C ASP A 118 -31.71 11.35 11.85
N ILE A 119 -32.03 10.07 11.60
CA ILE A 119 -31.33 8.92 12.19
C ILE A 119 -29.85 8.87 11.77
N VAL A 120 -29.57 9.08 10.48
CA VAL A 120 -28.20 9.14 9.96
C VAL A 120 -27.43 10.28 10.63
N GLY A 121 -28.06 11.46 10.74
CA GLY A 121 -27.47 12.63 11.39
C GLY A 121 -27.19 12.40 12.88
N THR A 122 -28.14 11.85 13.64
CA THR A 122 -27.94 11.57 15.06
C THR A 122 -26.85 10.53 15.29
N LEU A 123 -26.81 9.49 14.47
CA LEU A 123 -25.77 8.45 14.57
C LEU A 123 -24.39 9.01 14.24
N GLN A 124 -24.29 9.84 13.20
CA GLN A 124 -23.03 10.48 12.83
C GLN A 124 -22.48 11.37 13.94
N VAL A 125 -23.34 12.16 14.59
CA VAL A 125 -22.94 13.01 15.72
C VAL A 125 -22.50 12.16 16.90
N LYS A 126 -23.26 11.10 17.24
CA LYS A 126 -22.95 10.22 18.37
C LYS A 126 -21.61 9.50 18.19
N LEU A 127 -21.33 8.98 16.98
CA LEU A 127 -20.05 8.33 16.68
C LEU A 127 -18.88 9.32 16.66
N SER A 128 -19.11 10.56 16.22
CA SER A 128 -18.07 11.62 16.22
C SER A 128 -17.74 12.16 17.62
N GLN A 129 -18.52 11.81 18.65
CA GLN A 129 -18.22 12.16 20.05
C GLN A 129 -17.23 11.20 20.70
N LEU A 130 -16.94 10.05 20.08
CA LEU A 130 -15.99 9.08 20.62
C LEU A 130 -14.55 9.59 20.45
N PRO A 131 -13.71 9.55 21.50
CA PRO A 131 -12.33 10.05 21.42
C PRO A 131 -11.44 9.25 20.46
N GLU A 132 -11.83 8.00 20.16
CA GLU A 132 -11.15 7.09 19.24
C GLU A 132 -11.51 7.38 17.76
N VAL A 133 -12.57 8.14 17.50
CA VAL A 133 -13.11 8.37 16.14
C VAL A 133 -12.87 9.83 15.74
N ALA A 134 -11.99 10.06 14.76
CA ALA A 134 -11.77 11.40 14.20
C ALA A 134 -12.99 11.89 13.41
N ARG A 135 -13.59 11.00 12.62
CA ARG A 135 -14.74 11.31 11.79
C ARG A 135 -15.54 10.04 11.49
N ALA A 136 -16.85 10.13 11.67
CA ALA A 136 -17.78 9.11 11.22
C ALA A 136 -18.51 9.59 9.95
N PHE A 137 -18.66 8.68 9.00
CA PHE A 137 -19.49 8.82 7.82
C PHE A 137 -20.56 7.73 7.88
N VAL A 138 -21.81 8.15 7.96
CA VAL A 138 -22.95 7.24 8.01
C VAL A 138 -23.73 7.40 6.71
N ARG A 139 -23.99 6.30 6.02
CA ARG A 139 -24.82 6.27 4.81
C ARG A 139 -25.93 5.26 4.97
N GLU A 140 -27.05 5.56 4.32
CA GLU A 140 -28.09 4.57 4.09
C GLU A 140 -27.61 3.60 3.01
N TYR A 141 -27.68 2.30 3.29
CA TYR A 141 -27.35 1.26 2.33
C TYR A 141 -28.47 1.14 1.29
N ASP A 142 -28.25 1.74 0.11
CA ASP A 142 -29.13 1.56 -1.05
C ASP A 142 -28.53 0.53 -2.01
N SER A 143 -29.14 -0.65 -2.07
CA SER A 143 -28.80 -1.72 -3.03
C SER A 143 -28.78 -1.25 -4.51
N ARG A 144 -29.45 -0.14 -4.86
CA ARG A 144 -29.39 0.43 -6.22
C ARG A 144 -28.18 1.33 -6.45
N ALA A 145 -27.51 1.82 -5.40
CA ALA A 145 -26.37 2.73 -5.54
C ALA A 145 -25.12 2.03 -6.10
N GLU A 146 -24.90 0.75 -5.78
CA GLU A 146 -23.79 -0.05 -6.34
C GLU A 146 -23.89 -0.19 -7.88
N HIS A 147 -25.11 -0.23 -8.41
CA HIS A 147 -25.34 -0.31 -9.86
C HIS A 147 -25.13 1.05 -10.57
N ARG A 148 -25.09 2.17 -9.83
CA ARG A 148 -24.83 3.51 -10.41
C ARG A 148 -23.34 3.78 -10.57
N ILE A 149 -22.53 3.36 -9.60
CA ILE A 149 -21.05 3.50 -9.66
C ILE A 149 -20.49 2.78 -10.90
N MET A 150 -21.06 1.62 -11.27
CA MET A 150 -20.65 0.89 -12.48
C MET A 150 -21.21 1.45 -13.80
N VAL A 151 -22.20 2.36 -13.74
CA VAL A 151 -22.79 2.99 -14.93
C VAL A 151 -22.06 4.28 -15.26
N ASP A 152 -21.70 5.09 -14.25
CA ASP A 152 -20.91 6.32 -14.49
C ASP A 152 -19.53 6.03 -15.11
N ASP A 153 -18.86 4.92 -14.72
CA ASP A 153 -17.59 4.50 -15.37
C ASP A 153 -17.77 4.09 -16.85
N LYS A 154 -18.99 3.80 -17.30
CA LYS A 154 -19.27 3.33 -18.67
C LYS A 154 -19.64 4.45 -19.62
N ASP A 155 -20.18 5.55 -19.10
CA ASP A 155 -20.64 6.68 -19.91
C ASP A 155 -19.47 7.58 -20.38
N ASP A 156 -18.34 7.59 -19.65
CA ASP A 156 -17.13 8.32 -20.06
C ASP A 156 -16.36 7.65 -21.24
N ASP A 157 -16.58 6.35 -21.47
CA ASP A 157 -15.96 5.61 -22.57
C ASP A 157 -16.74 5.72 -23.91
N GLU A 158 -18.03 6.09 -23.87
CA GLU A 158 -18.86 6.25 -25.08
C GLU A 158 -18.71 7.62 -25.74
N ASP A 159 -18.31 8.68 -25.01
CA ASP A 159 -18.08 10.01 -25.59
C ASP A 159 -16.76 10.11 -26.38
N CYS A 160 -15.79 9.22 -26.13
CA CYS A 160 -14.55 9.15 -26.91
C CYS A 160 -14.70 8.41 -28.26
N LYS A 161 -15.91 7.93 -28.61
CA LYS A 161 -16.17 7.15 -29.84
C LYS A 161 -17.14 7.81 -30.82
N ASN A 162 -17.72 8.97 -30.50
CA ASN A 162 -18.51 9.78 -31.43
C ASN A 162 -17.80 11.09 -31.82
#